data_AF-A0A2E4T604-F1
#
_entry.id   AF-A0A2E4T604-F1
#
_cell.length_a   1.000
_cell.length_b   1.000
_cell.length_c   1.000
_cell.angle_alpha   90.00
_cell.angle_beta   90.00
_cell.angle_gamma   90.00
#
_symmetry.space_group_name_H-M   'P 1'
#
loop_
_entity.id
_entity.type
_entity.pdbx_description
1 polymer ?
#
loop_
_entity_poly.entity_id
_entity_poly.type
_entity_poly.pdbx_seq_one_letter_code
_entity_poly.pdbx_strand_id
1 'polypeptide(L)' 'MVDIEPLKEMQAVSLADLRINPALEDMALLARGQRLSVQSVSPNHFEIVCAMGGLDSSSL' A
#
# COMPACT_ATOMS: atom_id res chain seq x y z
N MET A 1 4.57 -17.45 -10.85
CA MET A 1 4.72 -17.63 -9.40
C MET A 1 6.09 -17.10 -9.04
N VAL A 2 6.21 -16.42 -7.90
CA VAL A 2 7.49 -15.89 -7.40
C VAL A 2 7.62 -16.28 -5.94
N ASP A 3 8.84 -16.52 -5.50
CA ASP A 3 9.15 -16.79 -4.10
C ASP A 3 9.22 -15.46 -3.34
N ILE A 4 8.70 -15.43 -2.12
CA ILE A 4 8.71 -14.26 -1.23
C ILE A 4 9.16 -14.68 0.16
N GLU A 5 9.76 -13.74 0.89
CA GLU A 5 10.18 -13.94 2.28
C GLU A 5 9.55 -12.86 3.19
N PRO A 6 9.28 -13.18 4.46
CA PRO A 6 8.77 -12.19 5.40
C PRO A 6 9.87 -11.19 5.76
N LEU A 7 9.56 -9.89 5.63
CA LEU A 7 10.47 -8.81 6.04
C LEU A 7 10.09 -8.22 7.41
N LYS A 8 8.85 -7.71 7.53
CA LYS A 8 8.37 -7.02 8.73
C LYS A 8 6.86 -7.10 8.86
N GLU A 9 6.36 -7.18 10.09
CA GLU A 9 4.93 -7.08 10.39
C GLU A 9 4.50 -5.60 10.47
N MET A 10 3.27 -5.29 10.06
CA MET A 10 2.68 -3.94 10.14
C MET A 10 1.26 -4.01 10.69
N GLN A 11 0.76 -2.89 11.20
CA GLN A 11 -0.66 -2.78 11.55
C GLN A 11 -1.52 -2.83 10.29
N ALA A 12 -2.64 -3.55 10.36
CA ALA A 12 -3.53 -3.70 9.21
C ALA A 12 -4.16 -2.35 8.82
N VAL A 13 -3.93 -1.92 7.59
CA VAL A 13 -4.55 -0.73 7.01
C VAL A 13 -5.77 -1.16 6.19
N SER A 14 -6.96 -0.67 6.54
CA SER A 14 -8.19 -1.09 5.86
C SER A 14 -8.34 -0.39 4.49
N LEU A 15 -9.07 -1.03 3.57
CA LEU A 15 -9.40 -0.40 2.28
C LEU A 15 -10.22 0.88 2.45
N ALA A 16 -11.03 0.98 3.51
CA ALA A 16 -11.79 2.19 3.81
C ALA A 16 -10.85 3.35 4.18
N ASP A 17 -9.84 3.08 5.02
CA ASP A 17 -8.84 4.07 5.42
C ASP A 17 -8.01 4.56 4.23
N LEU A 18 -7.63 3.66 3.32
CA LEU A 18 -6.94 4.02 2.08
C LEU A 18 -7.80 4.95 1.21
N ARG A 19 -9.12 4.70 1.10
CA ARG A 19 -10.03 5.46 0.25
C ARG A 19 -10.29 6.89 0.74
N ILE A 20 -10.23 7.13 2.04
CA ILE A 20 -10.42 8.47 2.61
C ILE A 20 -9.15 9.30 2.65
N ASN A 21 -7.98 8.70 2.35
CA ASN A 21 -6.71 9.40 2.30
C ASN A 21 -6.50 10.07 0.92
N PRO A 22 -6.56 11.41 0.82
CA PRO A 22 -6.45 12.11 -0.46
C PRO A 22 -5.06 11.94 -1.10
N ALA A 23 -4.03 11.63 -0.32
CA ALA A 23 -2.68 11.41 -0.85
C ALA A 23 -2.53 10.08 -1.62
N LEU A 24 -3.59 9.27 -1.69
CA LEU A 24 -3.65 8.00 -2.41
C LEU A 24 -4.63 8.04 -3.61
N GLU A 25 -5.12 9.21 -4.02
CA GLU A 25 -6.20 9.33 -5.01
C GLU A 25 -5.92 8.62 -6.35
N ASP A 26 -4.66 8.59 -6.78
CA ASP A 26 -4.21 7.96 -8.03
C ASP A 26 -3.65 6.54 -7.83
N MET A 27 -3.82 5.94 -6.64
CA MET A 27 -3.36 4.57 -6.40
C MET A 27 -4.18 3.59 -7.24
N ALA A 28 -3.49 2.77 -8.04
CA ALA A 28 -4.11 1.79 -8.93
C ALA A 28 -5.11 0.86 -8.22
N LEU A 29 -4.88 0.54 -6.95
CA LEU A 29 -5.75 -0.28 -6.10
C LEU A 29 -7.14 0.34 -5.88
N LEU A 30 -7.23 1.67 -5.85
CA LEU A 30 -8.46 2.41 -5.52
C LEU A 30 -9.32 2.70 -6.74
N ALA A 31 -8.76 2.56 -7.94
CA ALA A 31 -9.42 2.80 -9.22
C ALA A 31 -10.70 1.96 -9.36
N ARG A 32 -11.76 2.59 -9.88
CA ARG A 32 -13.05 1.93 -10.09
C ARG A 32 -12.89 0.77 -11.07
N GLY A 33 -13.35 -0.42 -10.67
CA GLY A 33 -13.30 -1.60 -11.53
C GLY A 33 -11.91 -2.26 -11.64
N GLN A 34 -10.94 -1.84 -10.84
CA GLN A 34 -9.65 -2.52 -10.75
C GLN A 34 -9.83 -4.02 -10.40
N ARG A 35 -9.10 -4.88 -11.12
CA ARG A 35 -9.09 -6.35 -10.98
C ARG A 35 -7.69 -6.98 -11.01
N LEU A 36 -6.64 -6.17 -11.13
CA LEU A 36 -5.26 -6.65 -11.10
C LEU A 36 -4.89 -7.15 -9.70
N SER A 37 -4.37 -8.37 -9.62
CA SER A 37 -3.88 -8.98 -8.37
C SER A 37 -2.45 -8.57 -8.03
N VAL A 38 -1.68 -8.09 -9.01
CA VAL A 38 -0.33 -7.55 -8.86
C VAL A 38 -0.29 -6.19 -9.54
N GLN A 39 0.17 -5.17 -8.83
CA GLN A 39 0.12 -3.79 -9.28
C GLN A 39 1.40 -3.08 -8.85
N SER A 40 1.91 -2.20 -9.70
CA SER A 40 3.00 -1.30 -9.33
C SER A 40 2.52 -0.29 -8.30
N VAL A 41 3.36 0.02 -7.32
CA VAL A 41 3.11 1.05 -6.30
C VAL A 41 4.17 2.14 -6.50
N SER A 42 3.76 3.40 -6.51
CA SER A 42 4.72 4.51 -6.57
C SER A 42 5.46 4.63 -5.23
N PRO A 43 6.70 5.15 -5.20
CA PRO A 43 7.44 5.35 -3.95
C PRO A 43 6.63 6.15 -2.92
N ASN A 44 5.97 7.23 -3.35
CA ASN A 44 5.12 8.05 -2.48
C ASN A 44 3.96 7.26 -1.86
N HIS A 45 3.20 6.49 -2.67
CA HIS A 45 2.11 5.67 -2.13
C HIS A 45 2.63 4.58 -1.17
N PHE A 46 3.80 4.00 -1.45
CA PHE A 46 4.42 3.01 -0.58
C PHE A 46 4.76 3.62 0.79
N GLU A 47 5.42 4.78 0.81
CA GLU A 47 5.78 5.49 2.04
C GLU A 47 4.54 5.83 2.90
N ILE A 48 3.48 6.34 2.27
CA ILE A 48 2.23 6.66 2.95
C ILE A 48 1.60 5.42 3.58
N VAL A 49 1.51 4.31 2.83
CA VAL A 49 0.90 3.06 3.33
C VAL A 49 1.73 2.43 4.44
N CYS A 50 3.07 2.46 4.35
CA CYS A 50 3.95 2.07 5.44
C CYS A 50 3.66 2.89 6.70
N ALA A 51 3.62 4.22 6.58
CA ALA A 51 3.34 5.11 7.71
C ALA A 51 1.96 4.86 8.34
N MET A 52 0.92 4.63 7.52
CA MET A 52 -0.41 4.26 8.00
C MET A 52 -0.42 2.97 8.81
N GLY A 53 0.44 2.00 8.47
CA GLY A 53 0.62 0.76 9.22
C GLY A 53 1.62 0.84 10.37
N GLY A 54 2.09 2.05 10.72
CA GLY A 54 3.04 2.27 11.80
C GLY A 54 4.49 1.88 11.47
N LEU A 55 4.85 1.82 10.18
CA LEU A 55 6.20 1.54 9.71
C LEU A 55 6.89 2.76 9.13
N ASP A 56 8.18 2.87 9.38
CA ASP A 56 9.08 3.76 8.68
C ASP A 56 9.64 3.04 7.45
N SER A 57 9.30 3.54 6.25
CA SER A 57 9.73 2.98 4.97
C SER A 57 11.22 3.08 4.73
N SER A 58 11.93 4.00 5.39
CA SER A 58 13.39 4.10 5.31
C SER A 58 14.12 2.98 6.09
N SER A 59 13.39 2.25 6.92
CA SER A 59 13.87 1.10 7.71
C SER A 59 13.58 -0.27 7.09
N LEU A 60 12.99 -0.28 5.88
CA LEU A 60 12.65 -1.47 5.09
C LEU A 60 13.70 -1.67 3.97
#